data_AF-A0A3P6F258-F1
#
_entry.id   AF-A0A3P6F258-F1
#
_cell.length_a   1.000
_cell.length_b   1.000
_cell.length_c   1.000
_cell.angle_alpha   90.00
_cell.angle_beta   90.00
_cell.angle_gamma   90.00
#
_symmetry.space_group_name_H-M   'P 1'
#
loop_
_entity.id
_entity.type
_entity.pdbx_description
1 polymer ?
#
loop_
_entity_poly.entity_id
_entity_poly.type
_entity_poly.pdbx_seq_one_letter_code
_entity_poly.pdbx_strand_id
1 'polypeptide(L)'
;MAFNRDLKLKKPIVEDYSYSLEEAFNKGKNETRDRYRAMLFMYQNQLEAITAKHDEEREVYPVQGKLELLKELFKKDARRKEKNKLKTELVLAKEKMDGVKIPYVDWFKMGEPQIFCVVLATNIRIYLLVL
;
A
#
# COMPACT_ATOMS: atom_id res chain seq x y z
N MET A 1 53.42 13.23 50.79
CA MET A 1 52.68 13.12 49.51
C MET A 1 53.55 12.26 48.60
N ALA A 2 53.09 11.19 47.92
CA ALA A 2 51.79 10.93 47.34
C ALA A 2 51.33 9.47 47.56
N PHE A 3 50.02 9.32 47.72
CA PHE A 3 49.32 8.05 47.89
C PHE A 3 48.97 7.51 46.49
N ASN A 4 49.76 6.58 45.96
CA ASN A 4 49.47 5.91 44.69
C ASN A 4 48.25 5.00 44.87
N ARG A 5 47.06 5.55 44.61
CA ARG A 5 45.90 4.74 44.27
C ARG A 5 46.07 4.34 42.82
N ASP A 6 46.61 3.15 42.58
CA ASP A 6 46.29 2.42 41.37
C ASP A 6 44.77 2.27 41.35
N LEU A 7 44.12 3.22 40.67
CA LEU A 7 42.74 3.13 40.24
C LEU A 7 42.71 1.95 39.28
N LYS A 8 42.57 0.74 39.83
CA LYS A 8 41.97 -0.38 39.12
C LYS A 8 40.63 0.15 38.64
N LEU A 9 40.61 0.70 37.43
CA LEU A 9 39.42 0.97 36.65
C LEU A 9 38.66 -0.35 36.62
N LYS A 10 37.73 -0.52 37.56
CA LYS A 10 36.70 -1.53 37.44
C LYS A 10 36.07 -1.23 36.09
N LYS A 11 36.27 -2.11 35.11
CA LYS A 11 35.63 -2.05 33.80
C LYS A 11 34.14 -1.84 34.09
N PRO A 12 33.55 -0.69 33.77
CA PRO A 12 32.13 -0.52 34.01
C PRO A 12 31.42 -1.40 32.99
N ILE A 13 30.63 -2.35 33.51
CA ILE A 13 29.54 -3.04 32.81
C ILE A 13 30.02 -4.07 31.78
N VAL A 14 30.40 -5.27 32.24
CA VAL A 14 30.44 -6.47 31.38
C VAL A 14 29.55 -7.61 31.94
N GLU A 15 28.85 -7.41 33.05
CA GLU A 15 28.27 -8.54 33.80
C GLU A 15 26.74 -8.64 33.86
N ASP A 16 25.97 -7.94 33.01
CA ASP A 16 24.49 -8.13 33.01
C ASP A 16 23.81 -8.19 31.63
N TYR A 17 24.57 -8.21 30.53
CA TYR A 17 24.03 -8.51 29.21
C TYR A 17 24.71 -9.76 28.68
N SER A 18 23.95 -10.83 28.52
CA SER A 18 24.36 -12.14 28.00
C SER A 18 24.77 -12.13 26.51
N TYR A 19 25.17 -10.96 25.97
CA TYR A 19 25.47 -10.72 24.56
C TYR A 19 26.72 -9.84 24.42
N SER A 20 27.61 -10.19 23.49
CA SER A 20 28.72 -9.31 23.13
C SER A 20 28.22 -8.05 22.41
N LEU A 21 28.99 -6.94 22.48
CA LEU A 21 28.66 -5.70 21.78
C LEU A 21 28.50 -5.91 20.26
N GLU A 22 29.33 -6.79 19.69
CA GLU A 22 29.29 -7.14 18.28
C GLU A 22 28.03 -7.92 17.91
N GLU A 23 27.62 -8.88 18.75
CA GLU A 23 26.37 -9.63 18.55
C GLU A 23 25.14 -8.71 18.65
N ALA A 24 25.11 -7.82 19.65
CA ALA A 24 24.02 -6.85 19.80
C ALA A 24 23.91 -5.91 18.59
N PHE A 25 25.06 -5.43 18.09
CA PHE A 25 25.11 -4.58 16.89
C PHE A 25 24.62 -5.33 15.64
N ASN A 26 25.14 -6.54 15.40
CA ASN A 26 24.75 -7.35 14.24
C ASN A 26 23.27 -7.74 14.30
N LYS A 27 22.74 -8.04 15.48
CA LYS A 27 21.32 -8.29 15.70
C LYS A 27 20.47 -7.08 15.30
N GLY A 28 20.78 -5.90 15.83
CA GLY A 28 20.04 -4.68 15.47
C GLY A 28 20.09 -4.35 13.98
N LYS A 29 21.24 -4.56 13.33
CA LYS A 29 21.40 -4.40 11.87
C LYS A 29 20.50 -5.36 11.10
N ASN A 30 20.45 -6.63 11.49
CA ASN A 30 19.62 -7.64 10.82
C ASN A 30 18.13 -7.38 11.03
N GLU A 31 17.70 -7.07 12.25
CA GLU A 31 16.30 -6.75 12.57
C GLU A 31 15.82 -5.52 11.79
N THR A 32 16.66 -4.48 11.69
CA THR A 32 16.35 -3.29 10.90
C THR A 32 16.20 -3.63 9.42
N ARG A 33 17.12 -4.42 8.86
CA ARG A 33 17.06 -4.86 7.46
C ARG A 33 15.78 -5.65 7.18
N ASP A 34 15.43 -6.59 8.06
CA ASP A 34 14.28 -7.46 7.87
C ASP A 34 12.97 -6.67 8.01
N ARG A 35 12.91 -5.67 8.90
CA ARG A 35 11.81 -4.70 8.97
C ARG A 35 11.61 -3.97 7.64
N TYR A 36 12.67 -3.39 7.07
CA TYR A 36 12.57 -2.67 5.79
C TYR A 36 12.18 -3.60 4.63
N ARG A 37 12.70 -4.84 4.60
CA ARG A 37 12.29 -5.83 3.60
C ARG A 37 10.79 -6.13 3.68
N ALA A 38 10.26 -6.34 4.89
CA ALA A 38 8.83 -6.57 5.08
C ALA A 38 7.98 -5.37 4.62
N MET A 39 8.41 -4.14 4.94
CA MET A 39 7.72 -2.92 4.50
C MET A 39 7.71 -2.76 2.98
N LEU A 40 8.84 -3.00 2.31
CA LEU A 40 8.91 -2.97 0.85
C LEU A 40 7.97 -3.99 0.21
N PHE A 41 7.92 -5.21 0.75
CA PHE A 41 7.02 -6.24 0.28
C PHE A 41 5.55 -5.86 0.45
N MET A 42 5.18 -5.30 1.61
CA MET A 42 3.82 -4.81 1.86
C MET A 42 3.43 -3.68 0.90
N TYR A 43 4.34 -2.74 0.68
CA TYR A 43 4.14 -1.63 -0.27
C TYR A 43 3.94 -2.14 -1.70
N GLN A 44 4.78 -3.07 -2.15
CA GLN A 44 4.69 -3.66 -3.47
C GLN A 44 3.34 -4.37 -3.68
N ASN A 45 2.94 -5.23 -2.73
CA ASN A 45 1.65 -5.92 -2.80
C ASN A 45 0.47 -4.93 -2.85
N GLN A 46 0.54 -3.83 -2.09
CA GLN A 46 -0.49 -2.81 -2.11
C GLN A 46 -0.56 -2.11 -3.48
N LEU A 47 0.59 -1.78 -4.06
CA LEU A 47 0.68 -1.13 -5.38
C LEU A 47 0.16 -2.02 -6.50
N GLU A 48 0.51 -3.31 -6.49
CA GLU A 48 0.03 -4.29 -7.46
C GLU A 48 -1.49 -4.44 -7.38
N ALA A 49 -2.06 -4.51 -6.16
CA ALA A 49 -3.50 -4.59 -5.97
C ALA A 49 -4.24 -3.32 -6.41
N ILE A 50 -3.66 -2.13 -6.17
CA ILE A 50 -4.22 -0.86 -6.66
C ILE A 50 -4.24 -0.84 -8.19
N THR A 51 -3.14 -1.25 -8.82
CA THR A 51 -3.03 -1.34 -10.28
C THR A 51 -4.07 -2.30 -10.86
N ALA A 52 -4.19 -3.50 -10.28
CA ALA A 52 -5.18 -4.49 -10.72
C ALA A 52 -6.61 -3.97 -10.58
N LYS A 53 -6.92 -3.25 -9.50
CA LYS A 53 -8.25 -2.65 -9.33
C LYS A 53 -8.51 -1.57 -10.38
N HIS A 54 -7.51 -0.76 -10.67
CA HIS A 54 -7.60 0.28 -11.68
C HIS A 54 -7.84 -0.31 -13.09
N ASP A 55 -7.23 -1.44 -13.41
CA ASP A 55 -7.49 -2.14 -14.69
C ASP A 55 -8.95 -2.60 -14.80
N GLU A 56 -9.56 -3.10 -13.71
CA GLU A 56 -11.00 -3.42 -13.68
C GLU A 56 -11.88 -2.16 -13.74
N GLU A 57 -11.48 -1.07 -13.08
CA GLU A 57 -12.17 0.24 -13.17
C GLU A 57 -12.23 0.76 -14.62
N ARG A 58 -11.17 0.51 -15.40
CA ARG A 58 -11.11 0.85 -16.82
C ARG A 58 -12.17 0.15 -17.67
N GLU A 59 -12.67 -1.01 -17.26
CA GLU A 59 -13.80 -1.70 -17.92
C GLU A 59 -15.15 -1.13 -17.50
N VAL A 60 -15.25 -0.59 -16.28
CA VAL A 60 -16.48 0.01 -15.73
C VAL A 60 -16.78 1.37 -16.38
N TYR A 61 -15.78 2.25 -16.51
CA TYR A 61 -15.99 3.62 -17.00
C TYR A 61 -16.61 3.71 -18.40
N PRO A 62 -16.18 2.95 -19.42
CA PRO A 62 -16.77 2.99 -20.74
C PRO A 62 -18.25 2.57 -20.74
N VAL A 63 -18.61 1.57 -19.93
CA VAL A 63 -20.00 1.09 -19.83
C VAL A 63 -20.87 2.16 -19.15
N GLN A 64 -20.35 2.83 -18.12
CA GLN A 64 -21.04 3.97 -17.49
C GLN A 64 -21.24 5.12 -18.47
N GLY A 65 -20.18 5.51 -19.20
CA GLY A 65 -20.24 6.59 -20.18
C GLY A 65 -21.23 6.29 -21.32
N LYS A 66 -21.24 5.06 -21.86
CA LYS A 66 -22.25 4.62 -22.84
C LYS A 66 -23.67 4.72 -22.28
N LEU A 67 -23.87 4.36 -21.02
CA LEU A 67 -25.18 4.42 -20.37
C LEU A 67 -25.65 5.87 -20.17
N GLU A 68 -24.74 6.77 -19.88
CA GLU A 68 -24.99 8.21 -19.71
C GLU A 68 -25.34 8.87 -21.04
N LEU A 69 -24.54 8.63 -22.08
CA LEU A 69 -24.84 9.07 -23.45
C LEU A 69 -26.19 8.56 -23.93
N LEU A 70 -26.56 7.31 -23.61
CA LEU A 70 -27.89 6.79 -23.94
C LEU A 70 -29.03 7.51 -23.21
N LYS A 71 -28.81 8.04 -22.01
CA LYS A 71 -29.81 8.84 -21.29
C LYS A 71 -29.95 10.23 -21.88
N GLU A 72 -28.86 10.84 -22.31
CA GLU A 72 -28.84 12.20 -22.85
C GLU A 72 -29.35 12.26 -24.30
N LEU A 73 -28.91 11.33 -25.15
CA LEU A 73 -29.16 11.38 -26.60
C LEU A 73 -30.47 10.74 -27.05
N PHE A 74 -31.07 9.83 -26.26
CA PHE A 74 -32.25 9.08 -26.68
C PHE A 74 -33.41 9.15 -25.67
N LYS A 75 -34.65 9.28 -26.19
CA LYS A 75 -35.86 9.06 -25.38
C LYS A 75 -35.86 7.63 -24.82
N LYS A 76 -36.36 7.45 -23.59
CA LYS A 76 -36.23 6.22 -22.76
C LYS A 76 -36.60 4.90 -23.47
N ASP A 77 -37.46 4.96 -24.49
CA ASP A 77 -38.07 3.76 -25.07
C ASP A 77 -37.38 3.27 -26.35
N ALA A 78 -36.69 4.15 -27.09
CA ALA A 78 -36.12 3.80 -28.40
C ALA A 78 -34.97 2.78 -28.33
N ARG A 79 -34.31 2.65 -27.17
CA ARG A 79 -33.10 1.84 -26.96
C ARG A 79 -33.17 0.98 -25.70
N ARG A 80 -34.38 0.58 -25.27
CA ARG A 80 -34.59 -0.13 -23.99
C ARG A 80 -33.76 -1.42 -23.86
N LYS A 81 -33.66 -2.20 -24.94
CA LYS A 81 -32.89 -3.45 -24.99
C LYS A 81 -31.39 -3.20 -24.76
N GLU A 82 -30.82 -2.24 -25.49
CA GLU A 82 -29.39 -1.86 -25.37
C GLU A 82 -29.07 -1.33 -23.98
N LYS A 83 -29.95 -0.47 -23.44
CA LYS A 83 -29.82 0.05 -22.07
C LYS A 83 -29.81 -1.06 -21.02
N ASN A 84 -30.67 -2.07 -21.16
CA ASN A 84 -30.70 -3.19 -20.22
C ASN A 84 -29.44 -4.05 -20.33
N LYS A 85 -28.95 -4.30 -21.55
CA LYS A 85 -27.68 -5.00 -21.78
C LYS A 85 -26.50 -4.28 -21.12
N LEU A 86 -26.37 -2.97 -21.32
CA LEU A 86 -25.31 -2.18 -20.69
C LEU A 86 -25.45 -2.13 -19.16
N LYS A 87 -26.66 -2.15 -18.61
CA LYS A 87 -26.86 -2.27 -17.16
C LYS A 87 -26.34 -3.61 -16.62
N THR A 88 -26.61 -4.71 -17.31
CA THR A 88 -26.10 -6.03 -16.89
C THR A 88 -24.59 -6.11 -17.01
N GLU A 89 -24.01 -5.58 -18.09
CA GLU A 89 -22.55 -5.48 -18.25
C GLU A 89 -21.92 -4.62 -17.15
N LEU A 90 -22.57 -3.51 -16.77
CA LEU A 90 -22.10 -2.63 -15.71
C LEU A 90 -22.08 -3.33 -14.35
N VAL A 91 -23.11 -4.14 -14.05
CA VAL A 91 -23.16 -4.92 -12.80
C VAL A 91 -22.02 -5.93 -12.78
N LEU A 92 -21.83 -6.69 -13.85
CA LEU A 92 -20.75 -7.68 -13.94
C LEU A 92 -19.36 -7.05 -13.84
N ALA A 93 -19.14 -5.90 -14.49
CA ALA A 93 -17.87 -5.18 -14.41
C ALA A 93 -17.60 -4.65 -12.98
N LYS A 94 -18.63 -4.13 -12.31
CA LYS A 94 -18.52 -3.71 -10.91
C LYS A 94 -18.25 -4.87 -9.97
N GLU A 95 -18.88 -6.02 -10.17
CA GLU A 95 -18.63 -7.22 -9.37
C GLU A 95 -17.18 -7.70 -9.51
N LYS A 96 -16.61 -7.65 -10.72
CA LYS A 96 -15.18 -7.96 -10.93
C LYS A 96 -14.26 -6.96 -10.21
N MET A 97 -14.54 -5.66 -10.37
CA MET A 97 -13.80 -4.59 -9.70
C MET A 97 -13.86 -4.72 -8.17
N ASP A 98 -15.04 -5.00 -7.60
CA ASP A 98 -15.26 -5.21 -6.17
C ASP A 98 -14.60 -6.51 -5.67
N GLY A 99 -14.39 -7.48 -6.56
CA GLY A 99 -13.64 -8.71 -6.29
C GLY A 99 -12.15 -8.46 -6.04
N VAL A 100 -11.59 -7.35 -6.53
CA VAL A 100 -10.17 -7.00 -6.32
C VAL A 100 -9.97 -6.42 -4.92
N LYS A 101 -9.37 -7.23 -4.04
CA LYS A 101 -9.05 -6.82 -2.67
C LYS A 101 -7.73 -6.06 -2.62
N ILE A 102 -7.78 -4.80 -2.20
CA ILE A 102 -6.58 -4.02 -1.89
C ILE A 102 -6.23 -4.24 -0.42
N PRO A 103 -5.02 -4.75 -0.10
CA PRO A 103 -4.60 -4.90 1.28
C PRO A 103 -4.48 -3.52 1.95
N TYR A 104 -5.10 -3.37 3.11
CA TYR A 104 -4.97 -2.17 3.93
C TYR A 104 -3.73 -2.28 4.80
N VAL A 105 -2.85 -1.28 4.70
CA VAL A 105 -1.65 -1.15 5.53
C VAL A 105 -1.73 0.17 6.30
N ASP A 106 -1.72 0.07 7.62
CA ASP A 106 -1.72 1.22 8.53
C ASP A 106 -0.28 1.76 8.68
N TRP A 107 0.15 2.53 7.69
CA TRP A 107 1.48 3.11 7.63
C TRP A 107 1.77 4.06 8.82
N PHE A 108 0.74 4.63 9.44
CA PHE A 108 0.89 5.46 10.65
C PHE A 108 1.30 4.61 11.85
N LYS A 109 0.64 3.48 12.09
CA LYS A 109 1.03 2.55 13.15
C LYS A 109 2.40 1.91 12.92
N MET A 110 2.81 1.78 11.66
CA MET A 110 4.14 1.28 11.30
C MET A 110 5.27 2.31 11.49
N GLY A 111 4.93 3.56 11.83
CA GLY A 111 5.88 4.65 12.00
C GLY A 111 6.39 5.24 10.68
N GLU A 112 5.70 4.98 9.57
CA GLU A 112 6.09 5.38 8.21
C GLU A 112 4.99 6.21 7.51
N PRO A 113 4.50 7.31 8.11
CA PRO A 113 3.39 8.09 7.56
C PRO A 113 3.68 8.66 6.15
N GLN A 114 4.94 8.88 5.81
CA GLN A 114 5.38 9.31 4.48
C GLN A 114 4.96 8.33 3.37
N ILE A 115 4.92 7.03 3.64
CA ILE A 115 4.55 6.01 2.64
C ILE A 115 3.06 6.14 2.29
N PHE A 116 2.22 6.49 3.27
CA PHE A 116 0.80 6.76 3.03
C PHE A 116 0.60 7.87 1.99
N CYS A 117 1.34 8.98 2.11
CA CYS A 117 1.30 10.08 1.15
C CYS A 117 1.72 9.63 -0.25
N VAL A 118 2.74 8.79 -0.37
CA VAL A 118 3.24 8.27 -1.66
C VAL A 118 2.21 7.34 -2.31
N VAL A 119 1.61 6.42 -1.54
CA VAL A 119 0.55 5.53 -2.05
C VAL A 119 -0.64 6.34 -2.57
N LEU A 120 -1.08 7.36 -1.81
CA LEU A 120 -2.15 8.28 -2.22
C LEU A 120 -1.82 9.03 -3.51
N ALA A 121 -0.63 9.63 -3.58
CA ALA A 121 -0.20 10.38 -4.76
C ALA A 121 -0.08 9.49 -6.00
N THR A 122 0.40 8.26 -5.83
CA THR A 122 0.51 7.28 -6.92
C THR A 122 -0.87 6.86 -7.41
N ASN A 123 -1.80 6.63 -6.49
CA ASN A 123 -3.19 6.33 -6.84
C ASN A 123 -3.83 7.47 -7.64
N ILE A 124 -3.70 8.73 -7.18
CA ILE A 124 -4.17 9.92 -7.91
C ILE A 124 -3.50 10.03 -9.28
N ARG A 125 -2.19 9.76 -9.38
CA ARG A 125 -1.45 9.84 -10.64
C ARG A 125 -1.87 8.76 -11.64
N ILE A 126 -2.17 7.55 -11.16
CA ILE A 126 -2.74 6.48 -11.99
C ILE A 126 -4.08 6.96 -12.57
N TYR A 127 -4.95 7.59 -11.77
CA TYR A 127 -6.18 8.19 -12.26
C TYR A 127 -5.96 9.32 -13.27
N LEU A 128 -4.90 10.13 -13.12
CA LEU A 128 -4.59 11.25 -14.03
C LEU A 128 -3.92 10.83 -15.35
N LEU A 129 -3.22 9.69 -15.40
CA LEU A 129 -2.54 9.23 -16.60
C LEU A 129 -3.45 8.47 -17.58
N VAL A 130 -4.67 8.13 -17.15
CA VAL A 130 -5.62 7.31 -17.93
C VAL A 130 -6.87 8.10 -18.37
N LEU A 131 -7.03 9.35 -17.90
CA LEU A 131 -7.99 10.35 -18.43
C LEU A 131 -7.40 11.11 -19.62
#